data_AF-A0A2U1QX24-F1
#
_entry.id   AF-A0A2U1QX24-F1
#
_cell.length_a   1.000
_cell.length_b   1.000
_cell.length_c   1.000
_cell.angle_alpha   90.00
_cell.angle_beta   90.00
_cell.angle_gamma   90.00
#
_symmetry.space_group_name_H-M   'P 1'
#
loop_
_entity.id
_entity.type
_entity.pdbx_description
1 polymer ?
#
loop_
_entity_poly.entity_id
_entity_poly.type
_entity_poly.pdbx_seq_one_letter_code
_entity_poly.pdbx_strand_id
1 'polypeptide(L)'
;MKLSKLFFLPFIWVLFLGFKSVSVDSTVTKKSFYFVNDKQQLETLLLKTYEWVETKNSNNDFNPVANKKGDKYIGLNLKEHNKRLEELKKTNFFSQQFLDNYNKIALKIDANLKNKKIEWFVGDLPPFGNDANAWCDCQDNPEEYWKTLKINNLKIENDKASFSWTWTKWKDDSKYAVKAVKENGIWKIAYLEGFDYENLTKIYN
;
A
#
# COMPACT_ATOMS: atom_id res chain seq x y z
N MET A 1 28.85 -75.52 50.41
CA MET A 1 28.53 -74.60 49.29
C MET A 1 29.77 -73.76 49.04
N LYS A 2 30.63 -74.08 48.05
CA LYS A 2 30.54 -73.63 46.63
C LYS A 2 30.29 -72.11 46.55
N LEU A 3 31.09 -71.24 45.94
CA LEU A 3 32.19 -71.35 44.99
C LEU A 3 32.92 -69.98 44.96
N SER A 4 34.22 -70.02 44.73
CA SER A 4 35.15 -68.91 44.49
C SER A 4 34.86 -68.10 43.23
N LYS A 5 35.44 -66.87 43.13
CA LYS A 5 36.07 -66.20 41.95
C LYS A 5 36.17 -64.69 42.21
N LEU A 6 37.28 -64.13 42.70
CA LEU A 6 38.46 -63.64 41.96
C LEU A 6 38.27 -63.21 40.49
N PHE A 7 38.58 -61.92 40.27
CA PHE A 7 39.16 -61.23 39.10
C PHE A 7 39.02 -61.85 37.71
N PHE A 8 38.47 -61.09 36.77
CA PHE A 8 39.03 -60.93 35.42
C PHE A 8 38.46 -59.65 34.75
N LEU A 9 39.33 -58.68 34.47
CA LEU A 9 39.12 -57.64 33.45
C LEU A 9 39.17 -58.30 32.07
N PRO A 10 38.30 -57.89 31.13
CA PRO A 10 38.66 -57.92 29.73
C PRO A 10 38.74 -56.51 29.13
N PHE A 11 39.92 -56.26 28.59
CA PHE A 11 40.27 -55.27 27.58
C PHE A 11 39.55 -55.62 26.26
N ILE A 12 38.75 -54.71 25.69
CA ILE A 12 38.36 -54.68 24.26
C ILE A 12 38.30 -53.20 23.87
N TRP A 13 39.41 -52.60 23.43
CA TRP A 13 39.84 -52.41 22.03
C TRP A 13 38.77 -51.87 21.06
N VAL A 14 38.93 -50.58 20.74
CA VAL A 14 38.83 -49.93 19.40
C VAL A 14 37.47 -50.07 18.70
N LEU A 15 36.74 -48.96 18.45
CA LEU A 15 36.89 -48.16 17.23
C LEU A 15 36.67 -46.66 17.51
N PHE A 16 37.76 -45.88 17.57
CA PHE A 16 37.70 -44.46 17.21
C PHE A 16 37.58 -44.37 15.69
N LEU A 17 36.36 -44.39 15.17
CA LEU A 17 36.10 -43.81 13.86
C LEU A 17 36.13 -42.29 14.06
N GLY A 18 37.27 -41.70 13.73
CA GLY A 18 37.39 -40.26 13.57
C GLY A 18 36.40 -39.82 12.51
N PHE A 19 35.29 -39.23 12.94
CA PHE A 19 34.49 -38.39 12.07
C PHE A 19 35.37 -37.18 11.74
N LYS A 20 35.99 -37.21 10.56
CA LYS A 20 36.42 -35.98 9.90
C LYS A 20 35.16 -35.11 9.80
N SER A 21 35.17 -33.96 10.47
CA SER A 21 34.18 -32.93 10.21
C SER A 21 34.24 -32.63 8.72
N VAL A 22 33.19 -33.01 7.99
CA VAL A 22 32.95 -32.46 6.67
C VAL A 22 32.83 -30.97 6.88
N SER A 23 33.84 -30.23 6.46
CA SER A 23 33.72 -28.81 6.23
C SER A 23 32.59 -28.67 5.21
N VAL A 24 31.39 -28.36 5.69
CA VAL A 24 30.28 -27.94 4.86
C VAL A 24 30.74 -26.63 4.24
N ASP A 25 31.31 -26.74 3.05
CA ASP A 25 31.57 -25.61 2.20
C ASP A 25 30.21 -24.94 2.01
N SER A 26 30.05 -23.81 2.68
CA SER A 26 28.82 -23.04 2.66
C SER A 26 28.77 -22.27 1.36
N THR A 27 28.77 -23.00 0.24
CA THR A 27 28.13 -22.55 -0.99
C THR A 27 26.63 -22.65 -0.78
N VAL A 28 26.13 -21.85 0.17
CA VAL A 28 24.80 -21.27 0.01
C VAL A 28 24.96 -20.38 -1.20
N THR A 29 24.64 -20.93 -2.36
CA THR A 29 24.22 -20.13 -3.50
C THR A 29 23.07 -19.29 -2.96
N LYS A 30 23.39 -18.08 -2.46
CA LYS A 30 22.43 -16.99 -2.45
C LYS A 30 22.01 -16.93 -3.90
N LYS A 31 20.87 -17.54 -4.24
CA LYS A 31 20.07 -17.10 -5.35
C LYS A 31 19.89 -15.61 -5.06
N SER A 32 20.74 -14.78 -5.65
CA SER A 32 20.46 -13.37 -5.79
C SER A 32 19.19 -13.37 -6.62
N PHE A 33 18.06 -13.27 -5.95
CA PHE A 33 16.83 -12.87 -6.60
C PHE A 33 17.22 -11.61 -7.38
N TYR A 34 17.05 -11.68 -8.71
CA TYR A 34 17.31 -10.57 -9.60
C TYR A 34 16.72 -9.31 -8.96
N PHE A 35 17.58 -8.38 -8.54
CA PHE A 35 17.12 -7.09 -8.07
C PHE A 35 16.54 -6.41 -9.30
N VAL A 36 15.22 -6.49 -9.46
CA VAL A 36 14.45 -5.45 -10.13
C VAL A 36 14.92 -4.16 -9.46
N ASN A 37 15.61 -3.28 -10.20
CA ASN A 37 16.15 -2.07 -9.58
C ASN A 37 14.99 -1.26 -8.98
N ASP A 38 15.24 -0.43 -7.96
CA ASP A 38 14.14 0.24 -7.23
C ASP A 38 13.21 1.02 -8.16
N LYS A 39 13.75 1.60 -9.26
CA LYS A 39 12.95 2.24 -10.31
C LYS A 39 11.93 1.27 -10.92
N GLN A 40 12.37 0.09 -11.38
CA GLN A 40 11.46 -0.90 -11.97
C GLN A 40 10.42 -1.42 -10.95
N GLN A 41 10.77 -1.51 -9.66
CA GLN A 41 9.82 -1.88 -8.61
C GLN A 41 8.75 -0.81 -8.43
N LEU A 42 9.15 0.47 -8.43
CA LEU A 42 8.24 1.62 -8.34
C LEU A 42 7.36 1.75 -9.60
N GLU A 43 7.90 1.53 -10.79
CA GLU A 43 7.13 1.46 -12.04
C GLU A 43 6.08 0.34 -11.95
N THR A 44 6.48 -0.85 -11.52
CA THR A 44 5.58 -1.99 -11.34
C THR A 44 4.49 -1.69 -10.30
N LEU A 45 4.86 -1.08 -9.18
CA LEU A 45 3.91 -0.67 -8.14
C LEU A 45 2.87 0.30 -8.69
N LEU A 46 3.31 1.32 -9.43
CA LEU A 46 2.42 2.32 -10.02
C LEU A 46 1.44 1.68 -11.02
N LEU A 47 1.96 0.89 -11.97
CA LEU A 47 1.14 0.20 -12.98
C LEU A 47 0.10 -0.70 -12.33
N LYS A 48 0.50 -1.52 -11.35
CA LYS A 48 -0.42 -2.42 -10.62
C LYS A 48 -1.45 -1.67 -9.79
N THR A 49 -1.07 -0.54 -9.20
CA THR A 49 -1.99 0.30 -8.44
C THR A 49 -3.10 0.81 -9.35
N TYR A 50 -2.75 1.45 -10.47
CA TYR A 50 -3.74 2.01 -11.39
C TYR A 50 -4.51 0.95 -12.17
N GLU A 51 -3.90 -0.19 -12.51
CA GLU A 51 -4.63 -1.34 -13.05
C GLU A 51 -5.70 -1.81 -12.07
N TRP A 52 -5.38 -1.91 -10.78
CA TRP A 52 -6.35 -2.29 -9.75
C TRP A 52 -7.44 -1.21 -9.58
N VAL A 53 -7.07 0.07 -9.60
CA VAL A 53 -8.02 1.19 -9.59
C VAL A 53 -9.01 1.08 -10.75
N GLU A 54 -8.58 0.70 -11.95
CA GLU A 54 -9.48 0.71 -13.11
C GLU A 54 -10.27 -0.58 -13.28
N THR A 55 -9.68 -1.73 -12.92
CA THR A 55 -10.28 -3.04 -13.22
C THR A 55 -10.97 -3.70 -12.04
N LYS A 56 -10.67 -3.27 -10.81
CA LYS A 56 -11.09 -3.94 -9.58
C LYS A 56 -11.65 -3.00 -8.52
N ASN A 57 -11.44 -1.68 -8.66
CA ASN A 57 -11.99 -0.72 -7.72
C ASN A 57 -13.47 -0.47 -8.02
N SER A 58 -14.33 -1.31 -7.45
CA SER A 58 -15.78 -1.18 -7.62
C SER A 58 -16.45 -0.25 -6.61
N ASN A 59 -15.69 0.33 -5.67
CA ASN A 59 -16.25 1.04 -4.53
C ASN A 59 -15.87 2.52 -4.57
N ASN A 60 -16.90 3.38 -4.50
CA ASN A 60 -16.74 4.80 -4.27
C ASN A 60 -16.05 5.05 -2.92
N ASP A 61 -15.12 6.00 -2.90
CA ASP A 61 -14.47 6.45 -1.67
C ASP A 61 -15.38 7.46 -0.95
N PHE A 62 -15.35 7.47 0.38
CA PHE A 62 -16.09 8.43 1.22
C PHE A 62 -17.62 8.46 1.01
N ASN A 63 -18.26 7.28 0.88
CA ASN A 63 -19.71 7.17 0.67
C ASN A 63 -20.54 7.89 1.74
N PRO A 64 -21.42 8.85 1.37
CA PRO A 64 -22.23 9.57 2.32
C PRO A 64 -23.50 8.81 2.72
N VAL A 65 -24.08 9.20 3.86
CA VAL A 65 -25.39 8.72 4.35
C VAL A 65 -26.38 9.86 4.33
N ALA A 66 -27.48 9.70 3.59
CA ALA A 66 -28.56 10.67 3.53
C ALA A 66 -29.42 10.65 4.81
N ASN A 67 -30.01 11.80 5.15
CA ASN A 67 -31.01 11.89 6.21
C ASN A 67 -32.33 11.21 5.79
N LYS A 68 -33.30 11.14 6.71
CA LYS A 68 -34.61 10.51 6.45
C LYS A 68 -35.42 11.20 5.36
N LYS A 69 -35.23 12.50 5.15
CA LYS A 69 -35.93 13.28 4.12
C LYS A 69 -35.32 13.06 2.73
N GLY A 70 -34.09 12.56 2.66
CA GLY A 70 -33.36 12.33 1.43
C GLY A 70 -32.84 13.60 0.76
N ASP A 71 -32.77 14.73 1.46
CA ASP A 71 -32.34 16.01 0.89
C ASP A 71 -30.90 16.40 1.26
N LYS A 72 -30.36 15.88 2.37
CA LYS A 72 -29.01 16.19 2.84
C LYS A 72 -28.26 14.94 3.28
N TYR A 73 -26.95 14.92 3.06
CA TYR A 73 -26.04 13.98 3.67
C TYR A 73 -25.67 14.43 5.09
N ILE A 74 -25.64 13.49 6.04
CA ILE A 74 -25.46 13.77 7.48
C ILE A 74 -24.24 13.08 8.10
N GLY A 75 -23.44 12.41 7.28
CA GLY A 75 -22.25 11.67 7.70
C GLY A 75 -21.80 10.74 6.60
N LEU A 76 -20.77 9.95 6.90
CA LEU A 76 -20.29 8.89 6.01
C LEU A 76 -20.73 7.50 6.49
N ASN A 77 -20.82 6.56 5.56
CA ASN A 77 -21.03 5.16 5.87
C ASN A 77 -19.71 4.53 6.35
N LEU A 78 -19.41 4.70 7.63
CA LEU A 78 -18.15 4.22 8.22
C LEU A 78 -17.97 2.69 8.14
N LYS A 79 -19.07 1.93 8.02
CA LYS A 79 -19.01 0.47 7.80
C LYS A 79 -18.46 0.14 6.42
N GLU A 80 -18.92 0.85 5.38
CA GLU A 80 -18.38 0.70 4.03
C GLU A 80 -16.96 1.23 3.93
N HIS A 81 -16.67 2.37 4.56
CA HIS A 81 -15.30 2.90 4.65
C HIS A 81 -14.32 1.90 5.26
N ASN A 82 -14.69 1.21 6.34
CA ASN A 82 -13.82 0.20 6.95
C ASN A 82 -13.60 -1.01 6.02
N LYS A 83 -14.62 -1.43 5.26
CA LYS A 83 -14.44 -2.48 4.24
C LYS A 83 -13.47 -2.01 3.16
N ARG A 84 -13.62 -0.77 2.71
CA ARG A 84 -12.76 -0.13 1.72
C ARG A 84 -11.31 -0.05 2.18
N LEU A 85 -11.08 0.35 3.44
CA LEU A 85 -9.75 0.37 4.05
C LEU A 85 -9.09 -1.03 4.07
N GLU A 86 -9.86 -2.06 4.37
CA GLU A 86 -9.38 -3.45 4.34
C GLU A 86 -9.09 -3.95 2.91
N GLU A 87 -9.84 -3.50 1.91
CA GLU A 87 -9.52 -3.76 0.50
C GLU A 87 -8.19 -3.13 0.10
N LEU A 88 -8.00 -1.84 0.42
CA LEU A 88 -6.74 -1.13 0.17
C LEU A 88 -5.57 -1.85 0.84
N LYS A 89 -5.73 -2.25 2.11
CA LYS A 89 -4.71 -2.99 2.87
C LYS A 89 -4.36 -4.34 2.21
N LYS A 90 -5.35 -5.08 1.72
CA LYS A 90 -5.16 -6.39 1.05
C LYS A 90 -4.38 -6.29 -0.26
N THR A 91 -4.39 -5.14 -0.93
CA THR A 91 -3.58 -4.95 -2.15
C THR A 91 -2.07 -4.99 -1.87
N ASN A 92 -1.67 -4.64 -0.65
CA ASN A 92 -0.28 -4.40 -0.26
C ASN A 92 0.43 -3.30 -1.09
N PHE A 93 -0.31 -2.48 -1.83
CA PHE A 93 0.24 -1.34 -2.59
C PHE A 93 0.47 -0.11 -1.71
N PHE A 94 -0.32 0.04 -0.64
CA PHE A 94 -0.34 1.23 0.20
C PHE A 94 0.39 0.97 1.52
N SER A 95 1.23 1.93 1.90
CA SER A 95 1.91 1.96 3.19
C SER A 95 0.93 2.24 4.33
N GLN A 96 1.34 1.98 5.57
CA GLN A 96 0.52 2.32 6.72
C GLN A 96 0.23 3.83 6.77
N GLN A 97 1.21 4.67 6.40
CA GLN A 97 1.06 6.12 6.34
C GLN A 97 -0.09 6.55 5.41
N PHE A 98 -0.21 5.93 4.23
CA PHE A 98 -1.29 6.25 3.29
C PHE A 98 -2.65 5.83 3.87
N LEU A 99 -2.73 4.62 4.42
CA LEU A 99 -3.97 4.08 5.02
C LEU A 99 -4.43 4.93 6.21
N ASP A 100 -3.51 5.39 7.05
CA ASP A 100 -3.80 6.27 8.18
C ASP A 100 -4.34 7.62 7.71
N ASN A 101 -3.72 8.23 6.69
CA ASN A 101 -4.19 9.47 6.11
C ASN A 101 -5.58 9.32 5.46
N TYR A 102 -5.78 8.27 4.66
CA TYR A 102 -7.06 7.94 4.03
C TYR A 102 -8.18 7.79 5.09
N ASN A 103 -7.89 7.08 6.18
CA ASN A 103 -8.84 6.93 7.28
C ASN A 103 -9.09 8.27 8.01
N LYS A 104 -8.05 9.05 8.25
CA LYS A 104 -8.15 10.36 8.90
C LYS A 104 -9.04 11.33 8.10
N ILE A 105 -8.96 11.30 6.77
CA ILE A 105 -9.82 12.09 5.87
C ILE A 105 -11.29 11.72 6.08
N ALA A 106 -11.64 10.43 5.99
CA ALA A 106 -13.02 9.98 6.15
C ALA A 106 -13.61 10.37 7.51
N LEU A 107 -12.87 10.14 8.59
CA LEU A 107 -13.31 10.51 9.95
C LEU A 107 -13.52 12.02 10.10
N LYS A 108 -12.71 12.83 9.42
CA LYS A 108 -12.84 14.29 9.46
C LYS A 108 -14.06 14.76 8.66
N ILE A 109 -14.30 14.21 7.47
CA ILE A 109 -15.49 14.52 6.66
C ILE A 109 -16.76 14.13 7.43
N ASP A 110 -16.82 12.91 7.98
CA ASP A 110 -17.94 12.44 8.79
C ASP A 110 -18.22 13.36 9.99
N ALA A 111 -17.17 13.75 10.72
CA ALA A 111 -17.29 14.67 11.84
C ALA A 111 -17.76 16.07 11.40
N ASN A 112 -17.32 16.57 10.25
CA ASN A 112 -17.75 17.85 9.73
C ASN A 112 -19.25 17.83 9.35
N LEU A 113 -19.73 16.77 8.70
CA LEU A 113 -21.15 16.58 8.36
C LEU A 113 -22.02 16.46 9.61
N LYS A 114 -21.65 15.58 10.56
CA LYS A 114 -22.41 15.37 11.81
C LYS A 114 -22.53 16.62 12.66
N ASN A 115 -21.46 17.42 12.71
CA ASN A 115 -21.43 18.66 13.47
C ASN A 115 -21.93 19.87 12.66
N LYS A 116 -22.48 19.65 11.45
CA LYS A 116 -23.02 20.70 10.57
C LYS A 116 -22.00 21.81 10.25
N LYS A 117 -20.72 21.46 10.19
CA LYS A 117 -19.64 22.37 9.77
C LYS A 117 -19.58 22.54 8.26
N ILE A 118 -20.10 21.55 7.53
CA ILE A 118 -20.32 21.60 6.08
C ILE A 118 -21.74 21.14 5.80
N GLU A 119 -22.33 21.67 4.73
CA GLU A 119 -23.62 21.24 4.21
C GLU A 119 -23.40 20.58 2.85
N TRP A 120 -23.97 19.40 2.65
CA TRP A 120 -23.87 18.64 1.41
C TRP A 120 -25.25 18.08 1.07
N PHE A 121 -25.83 18.54 -0.03
CA PHE A 121 -27.14 18.10 -0.49
C PHE A 121 -27.05 16.83 -1.32
N VAL A 122 -28.12 16.04 -1.28
CA VAL A 122 -28.19 14.81 -2.08
C VAL A 122 -28.25 15.16 -3.56
N GLY A 123 -27.33 14.60 -4.34
CA GLY A 123 -27.18 14.86 -5.78
C GLY A 123 -26.13 15.91 -6.13
N ASP A 124 -25.68 16.70 -5.15
CA ASP A 124 -24.59 17.66 -5.35
C ASP A 124 -23.23 16.97 -5.28
N LEU A 125 -22.23 17.57 -5.95
CA LEU A 125 -20.84 17.22 -5.76
C LEU A 125 -20.42 17.46 -4.29
N PRO A 126 -19.46 16.68 -3.76
CA PRO A 126 -18.96 16.91 -2.42
C PRO A 126 -18.43 18.35 -2.25
N PRO A 127 -18.73 19.05 -1.14
CA PRO A 127 -18.26 20.43 -0.91
C PRO A 127 -16.78 20.48 -0.47
N PHE A 128 -16.01 19.44 -0.78
CA PHE A 128 -14.61 19.24 -0.43
C PHE A 128 -13.90 18.55 -1.60
N GLY A 129 -12.57 18.63 -1.64
CA GLY A 129 -11.82 18.24 -2.82
C GLY A 129 -11.88 19.32 -3.91
N ASN A 130 -11.77 18.91 -5.16
CA ASN A 130 -11.59 19.78 -6.33
C ASN A 130 -12.42 19.33 -7.55
N ASP A 131 -13.57 18.67 -7.32
CA ASP A 131 -14.45 18.15 -8.38
C ASP A 131 -13.73 17.22 -9.37
N ALA A 132 -12.71 16.51 -8.90
CA ALA A 132 -11.93 15.55 -9.66
C ALA A 132 -11.88 14.19 -8.96
N ASN A 133 -11.56 13.14 -9.72
CA ASN A 133 -11.32 11.81 -9.17
C ASN A 133 -9.97 11.81 -8.43
N ALA A 134 -10.00 11.62 -7.11
CA ALA A 134 -8.84 11.64 -6.24
C ALA A 134 -7.72 10.63 -6.59
N TRP A 135 -8.01 9.58 -7.38
CA TRP A 135 -7.00 8.60 -7.79
C TRP A 135 -6.05 9.14 -8.86
N CYS A 136 -6.57 9.94 -9.77
CA CYS A 136 -5.82 10.51 -10.90
C CYS A 136 -5.77 12.03 -10.86
N ASP A 137 -6.39 12.66 -9.86
CA ASP A 137 -6.67 14.09 -9.78
C ASP A 137 -7.24 14.66 -11.09
N CYS A 138 -8.18 13.92 -11.69
CA CYS A 138 -8.66 14.17 -13.05
C CYS A 138 -10.18 14.07 -13.20
N GLN A 139 -10.76 14.81 -14.13
CA GLN A 139 -12.18 14.73 -14.51
C GLN A 139 -12.45 13.63 -15.55
N ASP A 140 -11.49 13.41 -16.44
CA ASP A 140 -11.52 12.41 -17.49
C ASP A 140 -10.13 11.79 -17.63
N ASN A 141 -10.04 10.57 -18.20
CA ASN A 141 -8.78 9.88 -18.38
C ASN A 141 -8.70 9.18 -19.76
N PRO A 142 -7.49 8.94 -20.29
CA PRO A 142 -7.34 8.14 -21.50
C PRO A 142 -7.76 6.68 -21.24
N GLU A 143 -8.45 6.05 -22.17
CA GLU A 143 -8.69 4.60 -22.08
C GLU A 143 -7.38 3.81 -21.88
N GLU A 144 -7.42 2.85 -20.95
CA GLU A 144 -6.29 2.00 -20.57
C GLU A 144 -5.03 2.78 -20.12
N TYR A 145 -5.19 4.00 -19.60
CA TYR A 145 -4.07 4.88 -19.25
C TYR A 145 -3.04 4.23 -18.33
N TRP A 146 -3.46 3.32 -17.44
CA TRP A 146 -2.58 2.58 -16.53
C TRP A 146 -1.51 1.78 -17.26
N LYS A 147 -1.70 1.38 -18.53
CA LYS A 147 -0.69 0.69 -19.35
C LYS A 147 0.40 1.62 -19.88
N THR A 148 0.17 2.93 -19.81
CA THR A 148 0.96 3.96 -20.49
C THR A 148 1.45 5.04 -19.53
N LEU A 149 1.48 4.76 -18.22
CA LEU A 149 1.99 5.68 -17.23
C LEU A 149 3.50 5.81 -17.33
N LYS A 150 4.00 7.04 -17.23
CA LYS A 150 5.43 7.33 -17.20
C LYS A 150 5.81 7.99 -15.90
N ILE A 151 6.77 7.42 -15.18
CA ILE A 151 7.41 8.05 -14.02
C ILE A 151 8.37 9.15 -14.49
N ASN A 152 8.28 10.30 -13.85
CA ASN A 152 9.09 11.49 -14.08
C ASN A 152 9.77 11.94 -12.77
N ASN A 153 10.94 12.55 -12.87
CA ASN A 153 11.66 13.17 -11.75
C ASN A 153 11.88 12.24 -10.54
N LEU A 154 12.14 10.96 -10.79
CA LEU A 154 12.33 9.97 -9.74
C LEU A 154 13.58 10.30 -8.90
N LYS A 155 13.36 10.51 -7.61
CA LYS A 155 14.39 10.62 -6.58
C LYS A 155 14.20 9.50 -5.58
N ILE A 156 15.27 8.78 -5.29
CA ILE A 156 15.31 7.70 -4.30
C ILE A 156 16.42 8.04 -3.32
N GLU A 157 16.05 8.16 -2.05
CA GLU A 157 16.97 8.46 -0.96
C GLU A 157 16.65 7.53 0.20
N ASN A 158 17.55 6.57 0.44
CA ASN A 158 17.32 5.45 1.36
C ASN A 158 16.04 4.69 0.98
N ASP A 159 15.21 4.34 1.96
CA ASP A 159 13.94 3.65 1.81
C ASP A 159 12.76 4.59 1.50
N LYS A 160 13.03 5.74 0.86
CA LYS A 160 12.02 6.71 0.43
C LYS A 160 12.21 7.07 -1.04
N ALA A 161 11.10 7.27 -1.73
CA ALA A 161 11.08 7.74 -3.10
C ALA A 161 10.04 8.85 -3.28
N SER A 162 10.36 9.81 -4.13
CA SER A 162 9.43 10.83 -4.60
C SER A 162 9.54 10.94 -6.12
N PHE A 163 8.40 11.00 -6.79
CA PHE A 163 8.32 11.15 -8.23
C PHE A 163 6.98 11.76 -8.61
N SER A 164 6.81 12.07 -9.88
CA SER A 164 5.48 12.31 -10.45
C SER A 164 5.23 11.34 -11.59
N TRP A 165 3.98 11.19 -12.02
CA TRP A 165 3.67 10.45 -13.24
C TRP A 165 2.80 11.28 -14.19
N THR A 166 2.87 10.96 -15.48
CA THR A 166 2.06 11.56 -16.56
C THR A 166 1.39 10.45 -17.38
N TRP A 167 0.27 10.76 -18.02
CA TRP A 167 -0.23 9.95 -19.13
C TRP A 167 0.67 10.15 -20.35
N THR A 168 0.97 9.11 -21.10
CA THR A 168 1.70 9.29 -22.37
C THR A 168 0.78 9.34 -23.59
N LYS A 169 -0.49 8.94 -23.46
CA LYS A 169 -1.46 8.90 -24.57
C LYS A 169 -1.99 10.30 -24.90
N TRP A 170 -2.32 11.07 -23.88
CA TRP A 170 -2.59 12.50 -24.04
C TRP A 170 -1.24 13.21 -23.96
N LYS A 171 -0.97 14.13 -24.89
CA LYS A 171 0.23 14.99 -24.86
C LYS A 171 0.08 16.06 -23.77
N ASP A 172 -0.30 15.61 -22.58
CA ASP A 172 -0.53 16.43 -21.41
C ASP A 172 0.75 16.43 -20.55
N ASP A 173 1.09 17.61 -20.05
CA ASP A 173 2.22 17.82 -19.15
C ASP A 173 1.80 17.73 -17.67
N SER A 174 0.52 17.45 -17.37
CA SER A 174 -0.01 17.22 -16.03
C SER A 174 0.80 16.13 -15.31
N LYS A 175 1.32 16.48 -14.13
CA LYS A 175 2.21 15.64 -13.33
C LYS A 175 1.59 15.43 -11.96
N TYR A 176 1.23 14.18 -11.68
CA TYR A 176 0.64 13.80 -10.41
C TYR A 176 1.71 13.28 -9.46
N ALA A 177 1.87 13.93 -8.31
CA ALA A 177 2.91 13.66 -7.35
C ALA A 177 2.64 12.38 -6.55
N VAL A 178 3.69 11.60 -6.35
CA VAL A 178 3.68 10.34 -5.59
C VAL A 178 4.87 10.31 -4.65
N LYS A 179 4.64 9.83 -3.43
CA LYS A 179 5.72 9.41 -2.53
C LYS A 179 5.53 7.94 -2.19
N ALA A 180 6.64 7.22 -2.12
CA ALA A 180 6.67 5.83 -1.73
C ALA A 180 7.70 5.60 -0.62
N VAL A 181 7.45 4.59 0.20
CA VAL A 181 8.35 4.14 1.27
C VAL A 181 8.55 2.64 1.17
N LYS A 182 9.73 2.15 1.54
CA LYS A 182 10.04 0.72 1.57
C LYS A 182 9.73 0.18 2.97
N GLU A 183 8.66 -0.60 3.10
CA GLU A 183 8.28 -1.29 4.34
C GLU A 183 8.69 -2.76 4.22
N ASN A 184 9.55 -3.24 5.12
CA ASN A 184 10.02 -4.63 5.12
C ASN A 184 10.58 -5.09 3.75
N GLY A 185 11.30 -4.21 3.07
CA GLY A 185 11.90 -4.49 1.76
C GLY A 185 10.97 -4.34 0.56
N ILE A 186 9.71 -3.92 0.76
CA ILE A 186 8.71 -3.77 -0.31
C ILE A 186 8.32 -2.29 -0.44
N TRP A 187 8.45 -1.73 -1.64
CA TRP A 187 7.95 -0.39 -1.94
C TRP A 187 6.43 -0.32 -1.86
N LYS A 188 5.94 0.72 -1.19
CA LYS A 188 4.51 1.02 -1.06
C LYS A 188 4.25 2.50 -1.19
N ILE A 189 3.08 2.85 -1.70
CA ILE A 189 2.63 4.23 -1.86
C ILE A 189 2.33 4.82 -0.48
N ALA A 190 2.97 5.94 -0.17
CA ALA A 190 2.79 6.71 1.07
C ALA A 190 1.98 7.99 0.86
N TYR A 191 1.86 8.42 -0.39
CA TYR A 191 1.14 9.62 -0.77
C TYR A 191 0.78 9.55 -2.26
N LEU A 192 -0.43 9.97 -2.58
CA LEU A 192 -0.90 10.30 -3.92
C LEU A 192 -1.50 11.71 -3.85
N GLU A 193 -1.13 12.56 -4.80
CA GLU A 193 -1.87 13.78 -5.09
C GLU A 193 -3.33 13.45 -5.39
N GLY A 194 -4.26 14.24 -4.85
CA GLY A 194 -5.70 13.96 -4.85
C GLY A 194 -6.21 13.37 -3.52
N PHE A 195 -5.34 12.75 -2.71
CA PHE A 195 -5.65 12.31 -1.34
C PHE A 195 -5.08 13.24 -0.26
N ASP A 196 -4.98 14.53 -0.58
CA ASP A 196 -4.51 15.56 0.34
C ASP A 196 -5.51 15.81 1.47
N TYR A 197 -5.04 15.69 2.71
CA TYR A 197 -5.89 15.90 3.89
C TYR A 197 -6.53 17.29 3.89
N GLU A 198 -5.75 18.33 3.60
CA GLU A 198 -6.25 19.70 3.60
C GLU A 198 -7.29 19.89 2.49
N ASN A 199 -7.03 19.43 1.26
CA ASN A 199 -7.98 19.60 0.14
C ASN A 199 -9.31 18.88 0.41
N LEU A 200 -9.26 17.65 0.94
CA LEU A 200 -10.46 16.83 1.19
C LEU A 200 -11.17 17.16 2.50
N THR A 201 -10.64 18.04 3.35
CA THR A 201 -11.26 18.34 4.65
C THR A 201 -11.40 19.83 4.97
N LYS A 202 -10.93 20.70 4.07
CA LYS A 202 -11.08 22.14 4.17
C LYS A 202 -12.56 22.53 4.20
N ILE A 203 -12.87 23.48 5.06
CA ILE A 203 -14.19 24.09 5.16
C ILE A 203 -14.06 25.47 4.53
N TYR A 204 -14.86 25.73 3.50
CA TYR A 204 -15.01 27.07 2.94
C TYR A 204 -16.14 27.76 3.71
N ASN A 205 -15.79 28.83 4.43
CA ASN A 205 -16.74 29.68 5.17
C ASN A 205 -17.28 30.79 4.27
#